data_AF-A0A3D4BER8-F1
#
_entry.id   AF-A0A3D4BER8-F1
#
_cell.length_a   1.000
_cell.length_b   1.000
_cell.length_c   1.000
_cell.angle_alpha   90.00
_cell.angle_beta   90.00
_cell.angle_gamma   90.00
#
_symmetry.space_group_name_H-M   'P 1'
#
loop_
_entity.id
_entity.type
_entity.pdbx_description
1 polymer ?
#
loop_
_entity_poly.entity_id
_entity_poly.type
_entity_poly.pdbx_seq_one_letter_code
_entity_poly.pdbx_strand_id
1 'polypeptide(L)'
;MKGDYILKINLFIMVAALIGHLSCGDAFGPPVIEEAARRPVIISSDTGVEMDDMWMLAHAALSPEFDLRGGVTAHGPVIVMVTDEGNVSAQTVPPDTVARAMAAIARSVLDHLPITDKPPVYAGADNPLENKDTPSPSTGLDFILRESRAYRSD
;
A
#
# COMPACT_ATOMS: atom_id res chain seq x y z
N MET A 1 25.74 50.99 47.22
CA MET A 1 25.62 50.94 45.74
C MET A 1 26.76 50.11 45.11
N LYS A 2 26.87 48.81 45.42
CA LYS A 2 27.87 47.89 44.81
C LYS A 2 27.31 46.49 44.46
N GLY A 3 26.03 46.21 44.72
CA GLY A 3 25.41 44.89 44.51
C GLY A 3 24.78 44.65 43.14
N ASP A 4 24.27 45.70 42.48
CA ASP A 4 23.49 45.55 41.23
C ASP A 4 24.33 45.37 39.95
N TYR A 5 25.61 45.72 40.00
CA TYR A 5 26.49 45.61 38.83
C TYR A 5 26.99 44.18 38.60
N ILE A 6 27.15 43.38 39.67
CA ILE A 6 27.64 42.01 39.57
C ILE A 6 26.56 41.07 39.01
N LEU A 7 25.29 41.30 39.37
CA LEU A 7 24.16 40.52 38.85
C LEU A 7 23.92 40.76 37.36
N LYS A 8 24.07 42.01 36.88
CA LYS A 8 23.92 42.37 35.46
C LYS A 8 25.07 41.85 34.59
N ILE A 9 26.30 41.82 35.12
CA ILE A 9 27.47 41.26 34.42
C ILE A 9 27.35 39.74 34.27
N ASN A 10 26.94 39.03 35.33
CA ASN A 10 26.76 37.58 35.27
C ASN A 10 25.59 37.18 34.35
N LEU A 11 24.51 37.96 34.31
CA LEU A 11 23.39 37.74 33.38
C LEU A 11 23.81 37.97 31.92
N PHE A 12 24.65 38.98 31.64
CA PHE A 12 25.16 39.23 30.29
C PHE A 12 26.13 38.15 29.81
N ILE A 13 27.01 37.63 30.70
CA ILE A 13 27.94 36.54 30.37
C ILE A 13 27.17 35.24 30.13
N MET A 14 26.12 34.93 30.92
CA MET A 14 25.27 33.75 30.68
C MET A 14 24.51 33.83 29.36
N VAL A 15 23.96 34.99 28.99
CA VAL A 15 23.25 35.16 27.72
C VAL A 15 24.21 35.09 26.52
N ALA A 16 25.42 35.64 26.63
CA ALA A 16 26.44 35.52 25.58
C ALA A 16 26.95 34.08 25.42
N ALA A 17 27.08 33.32 26.51
CA ALA A 17 27.42 31.90 26.46
C ALA A 17 26.30 31.03 25.86
N LEU A 18 25.02 31.39 26.08
CA LEU A 18 23.87 30.70 25.50
C LEU A 18 23.70 30.99 24.00
N ILE A 19 24.05 32.21 23.55
CA ILE A 19 24.05 32.58 22.13
C ILE A 19 25.29 32.03 21.40
N GLY A 20 26.44 31.92 22.09
CA GLY A 20 27.68 31.36 21.53
C GLY A 20 27.63 29.87 21.21
N HIS A 21 26.71 29.11 21.83
CA HIS A 21 26.46 27.70 21.49
C HIS A 21 25.54 27.51 20.28
N LEU A 22 24.92 28.57 19.75
CA LEU A 22 24.05 28.51 18.58
C LEU A 22 24.82 28.75 17.25
N SER A 23 26.13 28.99 17.29
CA SER A 23 26.92 29.36 16.10
C SER A 23 28.05 28.38 15.75
N CYS A 24 28.12 27.22 16.38
CA CYS A 24 29.07 26.18 16.01
C CYS A 24 28.46 24.80 16.27
N GLY A 25 27.44 24.48 15.47
CA GLY A 25 26.92 23.13 15.30
C GLY A 25 26.94 22.87 13.80
N ASP A 26 27.66 21.83 13.41
CA ASP A 26 27.89 21.44 12.03
C ASP A 26 26.65 21.54 11.14
N ALA A 27 26.84 22.04 9.92
CA ALA A 27 25.85 22.06 8.85
C ALA A 27 25.55 20.64 8.29
N PHE A 28 25.43 19.66 9.18
CA PHE A 28 24.91 18.34 8.92
C PHE A 28 23.71 18.17 9.85
N GLY A 29 22.55 18.68 9.40
CA GLY A 29 21.29 18.10 9.85
C GLY A 29 21.35 16.57 9.65
N PRO A 30 20.51 15.78 10.34
CA PRO A 30 20.40 14.36 10.03
C PRO A 30 20.31 14.22 8.51
N PRO A 31 21.03 13.27 7.89
CA PRO A 31 20.97 13.12 6.44
C PRO A 31 19.48 13.07 6.07
N VAL A 32 19.08 13.90 5.11
CA VAL A 32 17.79 13.74 4.47
C VAL A 32 17.85 12.34 3.90
N ILE A 33 17.26 11.37 4.61
CA ILE A 33 17.04 10.05 4.05
C ILE A 33 15.99 10.32 2.99
N GLU A 34 16.45 10.47 1.76
CA GLU A 34 15.58 10.48 0.60
C GLU A 34 14.82 9.15 0.67
N GLU A 35 13.53 9.21 1.04
CA GLU A 35 12.71 8.03 1.14
C GLU A 35 12.73 7.40 -0.26
N ALA A 36 13.31 6.20 -0.36
CA ALA A 36 13.47 5.54 -1.63
C ALA A 36 12.10 5.48 -2.31
N ALA A 37 12.03 5.91 -3.57
CA ALA A 37 10.78 5.95 -4.31
C ALA A 37 10.09 4.58 -4.21
N ARG A 38 8.85 4.59 -3.73
CA ARG A 38 8.06 3.36 -3.55
C ARG A 38 7.93 2.64 -4.87
N ARG A 39 8.06 1.32 -4.84
CA ARG A 39 7.96 0.50 -6.04
C ARG A 39 6.48 0.39 -6.44
N PRO A 40 6.08 0.84 -7.63
CA PRO A 40 4.71 0.69 -8.08
C PRO A 40 4.41 -0.79 -8.35
N VAL A 41 3.30 -1.28 -7.80
CA VAL A 41 2.87 -2.68 -7.92
C VAL A 41 1.41 -2.74 -8.33
N ILE A 42 1.11 -3.62 -9.28
CA ILE A 42 -0.24 -4.14 -9.52
C ILE A 42 -0.22 -5.60 -9.10
N ILE A 43 -1.19 -6.01 -8.30
CA ILE A 43 -1.34 -7.40 -7.89
C ILE A 43 -2.38 -8.08 -8.76
N SER A 44 -2.04 -9.24 -9.31
CA SER A 44 -3.03 -10.15 -9.90
C SER A 44 -3.01 -11.48 -9.15
N SER A 45 -4.14 -11.86 -8.58
CA SER A 45 -4.26 -12.98 -7.63
C SER A 45 -5.69 -13.51 -7.58
N ASP A 46 -5.87 -14.74 -7.13
CA ASP A 46 -7.18 -15.37 -6.87
C ASP A 46 -7.62 -15.17 -5.41
N THR A 47 -7.47 -13.94 -4.93
CA THR A 47 -7.87 -13.52 -3.58
C THR A 47 -9.31 -13.90 -3.27
N GLY A 48 -9.48 -14.82 -2.31
CA GLY A 48 -10.77 -15.43 -1.97
C GLY A 48 -10.78 -16.95 -2.08
N VAL A 49 -9.82 -17.53 -2.80
CA VAL A 49 -9.60 -18.99 -2.85
C VAL A 49 -8.77 -19.44 -1.65
N GLU A 50 -7.58 -18.87 -1.49
CA GLU A 50 -6.66 -19.15 -0.39
C GLU A 50 -6.35 -17.88 0.43
N MET A 51 -5.88 -18.09 1.67
CA MET A 51 -5.69 -17.02 2.65
C MET A 51 -4.40 -16.23 2.43
N ASP A 52 -3.39 -16.86 1.85
CA ASP A 52 -2.09 -16.26 1.55
C ASP A 52 -2.20 -15.05 0.61
N ASP A 53 -3.10 -15.10 -0.39
CA ASP A 53 -3.38 -13.97 -1.26
C ASP A 53 -3.94 -12.75 -0.52
N MET A 54 -4.76 -12.98 0.51
CA MET A 54 -5.29 -11.90 1.35
C MET A 54 -4.16 -11.26 2.16
N TRP A 55 -3.26 -12.08 2.70
CA TRP A 55 -2.07 -11.61 3.42
C TRP A 55 -1.10 -10.87 2.52
N MET A 56 -0.87 -11.35 1.30
CA MET A 56 -0.04 -10.65 0.31
C MET A 56 -0.64 -9.29 -0.04
N LEU A 57 -1.95 -9.22 -0.29
CA LEU A 57 -2.63 -7.95 -0.60
C LEU A 57 -2.52 -6.96 0.57
N ALA A 58 -2.76 -7.43 1.80
CA ALA A 58 -2.61 -6.61 3.01
C ALA A 58 -1.16 -6.15 3.21
N HIS A 59 -0.19 -7.04 3.00
CA HIS A 59 1.22 -6.73 3.12
C HIS A 59 1.62 -5.64 2.12
N ALA A 60 1.29 -5.80 0.83
CA ALA A 60 1.62 -4.81 -0.19
C ALA A 60 0.95 -3.44 0.06
N ALA A 61 -0.25 -3.43 0.62
CA ALA A 61 -0.97 -2.20 0.93
C ALA A 61 -0.42 -1.44 2.14
N LEU A 62 0.21 -2.14 3.10
CA LEU A 62 0.76 -1.56 4.34
C LEU A 62 2.27 -1.29 4.26
N SER A 63 2.98 -1.99 3.37
CA SER A 63 4.43 -1.88 3.25
C SER A 63 4.83 -0.52 2.65
N PRO A 64 5.72 0.24 3.32
CA PRO A 64 6.17 1.54 2.80
C PRO A 64 7.04 1.39 1.55
N GLU A 65 7.54 0.20 1.25
CA GLU A 65 8.35 -0.06 0.04
C GLU A 65 7.50 -0.09 -1.24
N PHE A 66 6.18 -0.26 -1.12
CA PHE A 66 5.28 -0.44 -2.25
C PHE A 66 4.32 0.73 -2.41
N ASP A 67 4.09 1.10 -3.67
CA ASP A 67 2.98 1.92 -4.10
C ASP A 67 1.98 0.99 -4.80
N LEU A 68 1.04 0.44 -4.03
CA LEU A 68 0.03 -0.48 -4.54
C LEU A 68 -0.97 0.30 -5.42
N ARG A 69 -0.78 0.21 -6.74
CA ARG A 69 -1.57 0.93 -7.75
C ARG A 69 -2.99 0.36 -7.88
N GLY A 70 -3.16 -0.92 -7.57
CA GLY A 70 -4.45 -1.61 -7.59
C GLY A 70 -4.31 -3.13 -7.66
N GLY A 71 -5.44 -3.82 -7.55
CA GLY A 71 -5.56 -5.27 -7.65
C GLY A 71 -6.44 -5.70 -8.83
N VAL A 72 -6.12 -6.85 -9.43
CA VAL A 72 -6.93 -7.52 -10.46
C VAL A 72 -7.15 -8.97 -10.09
N THR A 73 -8.39 -9.34 -9.79
CA THR A 73 -8.66 -10.69 -9.31
C THR A 73 -8.79 -11.70 -10.44
N ALA A 74 -8.16 -12.86 -10.26
CA ALA A 74 -8.22 -14.00 -11.16
C ALA A 74 -9.44 -14.89 -10.88
N HIS A 75 -9.65 -15.87 -11.76
CA HIS A 75 -10.75 -16.81 -11.68
C HIS A 75 -10.49 -17.89 -10.62
N GLY A 76 -11.28 -17.91 -9.54
CA GLY A 76 -11.30 -18.96 -8.53
C GLY A 76 -12.69 -19.62 -8.42
N PRO A 77 -12.94 -20.83 -8.96
CA PRO A 77 -14.30 -21.39 -9.00
C PRO A 77 -14.87 -21.72 -7.61
N VAL A 78 -14.04 -21.66 -6.57
CA VAL A 78 -14.37 -21.99 -5.19
C VAL A 78 -13.96 -20.83 -4.31
N ILE A 79 -14.90 -20.31 -3.52
CA ILE A 79 -14.60 -19.42 -2.40
C ILE A 79 -14.61 -20.25 -1.13
N VAL A 80 -13.60 -20.06 -0.29
CA VAL A 80 -13.58 -20.61 1.06
C VAL A 80 -14.09 -19.54 2.03
N MET A 81 -15.21 -19.82 2.70
CA MET A 81 -15.78 -18.96 3.73
C MET A 81 -15.64 -19.63 5.10
N VAL A 82 -15.19 -18.84 6.08
CA VAL A 82 -15.19 -19.23 7.49
C VAL A 82 -16.31 -18.46 8.18
N THR A 83 -17.25 -19.17 8.80
CA THR A 83 -18.33 -18.52 9.56
C THR A 83 -17.82 -18.00 10.91
N ASP A 84 -18.58 -17.13 11.56
CA ASP A 84 -18.23 -16.57 12.88
C ASP A 84 -18.09 -17.67 13.96
N GLU A 85 -18.72 -18.83 13.77
CA GLU A 85 -18.59 -20.01 14.62
C GLU A 85 -17.36 -20.88 14.30
N GLY A 86 -16.53 -20.47 13.33
CA GLY A 86 -15.31 -21.17 12.92
C GLY A 86 -15.55 -22.32 11.93
N ASN A 87 -16.74 -22.45 11.34
CA ASN A 87 -17.01 -23.48 10.35
C ASN A 87 -16.45 -23.07 8.98
N VAL A 88 -15.73 -23.98 8.33
CA VAL A 88 -15.21 -23.77 6.98
C VAL A 88 -16.18 -24.35 5.96
N SER A 89 -16.63 -23.54 5.00
CA SER A 89 -17.44 -23.97 3.87
C SER A 89 -16.79 -23.53 2.56
N ALA A 90 -16.81 -24.42 1.57
CA ALA A 90 -16.41 -24.12 0.20
C ALA A 90 -17.67 -23.91 -0.62
N GLN A 91 -17.84 -22.72 -1.20
CA GLN A 91 -18.95 -22.42 -2.09
C GLN A 91 -18.46 -22.32 -3.52
N THR A 92 -19.07 -23.10 -4.41
CA THR A 92 -18.89 -22.92 -5.84
C THR A 92 -19.58 -21.63 -6.26
N VAL A 93 -18.82 -20.75 -6.91
CA VAL A 93 -19.36 -19.50 -7.44
C VAL A 93 -19.87 -19.73 -8.86
N PRO A 94 -21.04 -19.18 -9.25
CA PRO A 94 -21.47 -19.23 -10.63
C PRO A 94 -20.36 -18.71 -11.56
N PRO A 95 -19.98 -19.44 -12.62
CA PRO A 95 -18.83 -19.10 -13.46
C PRO A 95 -18.87 -17.68 -14.01
N ASP A 96 -20.05 -17.17 -14.35
CA ASP A 96 -20.28 -15.84 -14.89
C ASP A 96 -20.16 -14.70 -13.86
N THR A 97 -19.91 -15.02 -12.58
CA THR A 97 -19.81 -14.05 -11.47
C THR A 97 -18.51 -14.16 -10.69
N VAL A 98 -17.68 -15.15 -11.00
CA VAL A 98 -16.52 -15.54 -10.21
C VAL A 98 -15.52 -14.40 -10.03
N ALA A 99 -15.16 -13.69 -11.10
CA ALA A 99 -14.18 -12.62 -11.00
C ALA A 99 -14.72 -11.42 -10.21
N ARG A 100 -16.03 -11.16 -10.29
CA ARG A 100 -16.68 -10.10 -9.49
C ARG A 100 -16.74 -10.45 -8.01
N ALA A 101 -16.98 -11.72 -7.67
CA ALA A 101 -16.99 -12.19 -6.29
C ALA A 101 -15.59 -12.09 -5.66
N MET A 102 -14.54 -12.52 -6.36
CA MET A 102 -13.16 -12.37 -5.90
C MET A 102 -12.78 -10.90 -5.71
N ALA A 103 -13.15 -10.04 -6.66
CA ALA A 103 -12.89 -8.61 -6.53
C ALA A 103 -13.59 -8.00 -5.30
N ALA A 104 -14.77 -8.51 -4.91
CA ALA A 104 -15.46 -8.08 -3.71
C ALA A 104 -14.72 -8.51 -2.43
N ILE A 105 -14.16 -9.72 -2.40
CA ILE A 105 -13.34 -10.20 -1.28
C ILE A 105 -12.05 -9.38 -1.17
N ALA A 106 -11.33 -9.16 -2.27
CA ALA A 106 -10.14 -8.32 -2.27
C ALA A 106 -10.42 -6.88 -1.82
N ARG A 107 -11.56 -6.29 -2.21
CA ARG A 107 -12.00 -4.99 -1.66
C ARG A 107 -12.26 -5.07 -0.16
N SER A 108 -12.94 -6.11 0.31
CA SER A 108 -13.19 -6.33 1.73
C SER A 108 -11.88 -6.39 2.53
N VAL A 109 -10.85 -7.08 2.03
CA VAL A 109 -9.52 -7.09 2.67
C VAL A 109 -8.99 -5.66 2.84
N LEU A 110 -9.00 -4.87 1.75
CA LEU A 110 -8.50 -3.49 1.79
C LEU A 110 -9.34 -2.59 2.72
N ASP A 111 -10.66 -2.77 2.77
CA ASP A 111 -11.58 -2.01 3.61
C ASP A 111 -11.26 -2.16 5.10
N HIS A 112 -10.77 -3.33 5.53
CA HIS A 112 -10.38 -3.61 6.91
C HIS A 112 -8.99 -3.04 7.29
N LEU A 113 -8.19 -2.57 6.34
CA LEU A 113 -6.87 -2.02 6.63
C LEU A 113 -6.94 -0.56 7.10
N PRO A 114 -6.02 -0.11 7.97
CA PRO A 114 -5.98 1.28 8.44
C PRO A 114 -5.31 2.25 7.43
N ILE A 115 -5.64 2.13 6.15
CA ILE A 115 -5.18 3.03 5.07
C ILE A 115 -6.33 3.90 4.57
N THR A 116 -6.06 5.18 4.32
CA THR A 116 -7.05 6.17 3.88
C THR A 116 -7.44 5.95 2.41
N ASP A 117 -6.44 5.93 1.53
CA ASP A 117 -6.65 5.76 0.10
C ASP A 117 -6.61 4.28 -0.25
N LYS A 118 -7.79 3.68 -0.45
CA LYS A 118 -7.90 2.28 -0.86
C LYS A 118 -7.51 2.14 -2.33
N PRO A 119 -6.52 1.30 -2.67
CA PRO A 119 -6.23 0.99 -4.06
C PRO A 119 -7.45 0.39 -4.77
N PRO A 120 -7.69 0.74 -6.05
CA PRO A 120 -8.81 0.17 -6.79
C PRO A 120 -8.61 -1.33 -7.02
N VAL A 121 -9.71 -2.08 -7.00
CA VAL A 121 -9.72 -3.52 -7.31
C VAL A 121 -10.71 -3.79 -8.43
N TYR A 122 -10.22 -4.41 -9.50
CA TYR A 122 -10.99 -4.75 -10.69
C TYR A 122 -11.14 -6.27 -10.83
N ALA A 123 -12.29 -6.70 -11.36
CA ALA A 123 -12.47 -8.09 -11.76
C ALA A 123 -11.63 -8.38 -13.02
N GLY A 124 -10.93 -9.51 -13.01
CA GLY A 124 -10.35 -10.10 -14.22
C GLY A 124 -11.43 -10.78 -15.09
N ALA A 125 -11.02 -11.77 -15.87
CA ALA A 125 -11.94 -12.52 -16.73
C ALA A 125 -12.78 -13.52 -15.92
N ASP A 126 -14.07 -13.61 -16.25
CA ASP A 126 -14.99 -14.60 -15.66
C ASP A 126 -14.76 -16.03 -16.19
N ASN A 127 -13.93 -16.20 -17.23
CA ASN A 127 -13.70 -17.51 -17.84
C ASN A 127 -12.21 -17.75 -18.09
N PRO A 128 -11.76 -19.02 -18.11
CA PRO A 128 -10.44 -19.38 -18.62
C PRO A 128 -10.22 -18.85 -20.04
N LEU A 129 -8.97 -18.61 -20.41
CA LEU A 129 -8.61 -18.34 -21.79
C LEU A 129 -9.04 -19.52 -22.67
N GLU A 130 -9.72 -19.23 -23.78
CA GLU A 130 -10.09 -20.24 -24.77
C GLU A 130 -8.84 -20.90 -25.37
N ASN A 131 -7.83 -20.08 -25.67
CA ASN A 131 -6.53 -20.49 -26.16
C ASN A 131 -5.52 -19.35 -25.95
N LYS A 132 -4.24 -19.62 -26.24
CA LYS A 132 -3.14 -18.64 -26.03
C LYS A 132 -3.17 -17.42 -26.97
N ASP A 133 -3.90 -17.51 -28.07
CA ASP A 133 -3.92 -16.50 -29.14
C ASP A 133 -5.17 -15.60 -29.07
N THR A 134 -6.19 -16.01 -28.30
CA THR A 134 -7.43 -15.24 -28.08
C THR A 134 -7.41 -14.63 -26.68
N PRO A 135 -7.05 -13.33 -26.52
CA PRO A 135 -7.11 -12.68 -25.22
C PRO A 135 -8.56 -12.53 -24.74
N SER A 136 -8.79 -12.74 -23.44
CA SER A 136 -10.10 -12.46 -22.82
C SER A 136 -10.16 -11.02 -22.31
N PRO A 137 -11.05 -10.16 -22.85
CA PRO A 137 -11.20 -8.80 -22.35
C PRO A 137 -11.77 -8.79 -20.93
N SER A 138 -11.34 -7.81 -20.14
CA SER A 138 -11.89 -7.53 -18.80
C SER A 138 -11.49 -6.12 -18.36
N THR A 139 -12.26 -5.54 -17.45
CA THR A 139 -11.91 -4.25 -16.84
C THR A 139 -10.55 -4.30 -16.14
N GLY A 140 -10.20 -5.44 -15.54
CA GLY A 140 -8.88 -5.67 -14.95
C GLY A 140 -7.74 -5.65 -15.97
N LEU A 141 -7.94 -6.27 -17.14
CA LEU A 141 -6.96 -6.20 -18.23
C LEU A 141 -6.78 -4.76 -18.74
N ASP A 142 -7.88 -4.03 -18.93
CA ASP A 142 -7.83 -2.63 -19.36
C ASP A 142 -7.07 -1.76 -18.35
N PHE A 143 -7.28 -2.00 -17.05
CA PHE A 143 -6.54 -1.34 -15.98
C PHE A 143 -5.04 -1.62 -16.05
N ILE A 144 -4.63 -2.89 -16.16
CA ILE A 144 -3.21 -3.28 -16.29
C ILE A 144 -2.57 -2.59 -17.49
N LEU A 145 -3.24 -2.62 -18.65
CA LEU A 145 -2.75 -1.98 -19.86
C LEU A 145 -2.63 -0.47 -19.70
N ARG A 146 -3.58 0.19 -19.03
CA ARG A 146 -3.52 1.63 -18.77
C ARG A 146 -2.35 2.00 -17.86
N GLU A 147 -2.24 1.34 -16.70
CA GLU A 147 -1.19 1.65 -15.72
C GLU A 147 0.22 1.33 -16.24
N SER A 148 0.36 0.24 -17.02
CA SER A 148 1.66 -0.18 -17.57
C SER A 148 2.26 0.83 -18.55
N ARG A 149 1.45 1.70 -19.18
CA ARG A 149 1.93 2.67 -20.17
C ARG A 149 2.94 3.66 -19.60
N ALA A 150 2.81 4.02 -18.32
CA ALA A 150 3.74 4.94 -17.65
C ALA A 150 5.14 4.35 -17.43
N TYR A 151 5.31 3.04 -17.61
CA TYR A 151 6.56 2.31 -17.38
C TYR A 151 7.19 1.77 -18.66
N ARG A 152 6.67 2.15 -19.83
CA ARG A 152 7.30 1.81 -21.09
C ARG A 152 8.55 2.66 -21.26
N SER A 153 9.64 2.02 -21.67
CA SER A 153 10.80 2.69 -22.25
C SER A 153 10.59 2.71 -23.76
N ASP A 154 9.82 3.67 -24.26
CA ASP A 154 9.88 4.02 -25.68
C ASP A 154 11.12 4.88 -25.98
#